data_AF-A0A2Z6MB83-F1
#
_entry.id   AF-A0A2Z6MB83-F1
#
_cell.length_a   1.000
_cell.length_b   1.000
_cell.length_c   1.000
_cell.angle_alpha   90.00
_cell.angle_beta   90.00
_cell.angle_gamma   90.00
#
_symmetry.space_group_name_H-M   'P 1'
#
loop_
_entity.id
_entity.type
_entity.pdbx_description
1 polymer ?
#
loop_
_entity_poly.entity_id
_entity_poly.type
_entity_poly.pdbx_seq_one_letter_code
_entity_poly.pdbx_strand_id
1 'polypeptide(L)'
;MSDPETKPDQESSLAPPSSTDASPPQPNFAASFTLWPPTQRTREAVINRLIETLSTSSVLSKRYGTMSADESSVTARQIEDEAFSVTDVFSSSDSDSIKILEVYSKEISKRMIETVKARSSLADDGNANAVTASPAADAVAVSDS
;
A
#
# COMPACT_ATOMS: atom_id res chain seq x y z
N MET A 1 53.80 -47.32 52.57
CA MET A 1 52.50 -46.63 52.65
C MET A 1 52.33 -45.84 51.38
N SER A 2 51.22 -46.10 50.69
CA SER A 2 50.48 -45.26 49.76
C SER A 2 51.21 -44.51 48.63
N ASP A 3 50.91 -44.97 47.40
CA ASP A 3 50.70 -44.12 46.22
C ASP A 3 49.66 -43.02 46.51
N PRO A 4 49.71 -41.85 45.84
CA PRO A 4 49.14 -41.81 44.49
C PRO A 4 49.84 -40.90 43.45
N GLU A 5 49.98 -41.46 42.26
CA GLU A 5 49.84 -40.88 40.91
C GLU A 5 49.29 -39.44 40.84
N THR A 6 50.06 -38.51 40.28
CA THR A 6 49.56 -37.21 39.80
C THR A 6 50.30 -36.80 38.52
N LYS A 7 49.56 -36.84 37.42
CA LYS A 7 49.93 -36.37 36.09
C LYS A 7 50.12 -34.84 36.07
N PRO A 8 51.20 -34.28 35.50
CA PRO A 8 51.30 -32.86 35.23
C PRO A 8 51.02 -32.61 33.75
N ASP A 9 49.88 -31.99 33.43
CA ASP A 9 49.76 -31.25 32.17
C ASP A 9 48.98 -29.97 32.48
N GLN A 10 49.76 -28.96 32.86
CA GLN A 10 49.34 -27.59 33.05
C GLN A 10 49.54 -26.88 31.70
N GLU A 11 48.53 -26.91 30.82
CA GLU A 11 48.52 -26.07 29.62
C GLU A 11 47.80 -24.76 29.91
N SER A 12 48.48 -23.67 29.57
CA SER A 12 48.11 -22.31 29.90
C SER A 12 46.96 -21.78 29.03
N SER A 13 45.92 -21.30 29.69
CA SER A 13 45.21 -20.04 29.44
C SER A 13 45.26 -19.44 28.03
N LEU A 14 44.11 -19.35 27.34
CA LEU A 14 43.63 -18.16 26.62
C LEU A 14 42.14 -18.28 26.14
N ALA A 15 41.25 -17.53 26.83
CA ALA A 15 39.97 -16.91 26.39
C ALA A 15 38.71 -17.76 26.09
N PRO A 16 37.47 -17.19 26.14
CA PRO A 16 36.91 -16.09 26.96
C PRO A 16 35.63 -16.53 27.75
N PRO A 17 35.09 -15.68 28.67
CA PRO A 17 33.92 -16.01 29.49
C PRO A 17 32.59 -15.89 28.76
N SER A 18 31.67 -16.77 29.15
CA SER A 18 30.22 -16.81 28.94
C SER A 18 29.58 -15.60 28.25
N SER A 19 29.21 -15.77 26.98
CA SER A 19 28.12 -15.00 26.39
C SER A 19 26.80 -15.61 26.83
N THR A 20 26.09 -14.88 27.69
CA THR A 20 24.67 -15.03 27.96
C THR A 20 23.92 -15.00 26.63
N ASP A 21 23.46 -16.16 26.14
CA ASP A 21 22.47 -16.22 25.07
C ASP A 21 21.13 -15.77 25.66
N ALA A 22 20.93 -14.46 25.69
CA ALA A 22 19.61 -13.86 25.83
C ALA A 22 19.11 -13.60 24.42
N SER A 23 18.57 -14.65 23.79
CA SER A 23 17.72 -14.51 22.60
C SER A 23 16.68 -13.39 22.85
N PRO A 24 16.50 -12.43 21.93
CA PRO A 24 15.48 -11.40 22.07
C PRO A 24 14.10 -12.06 22.17
N PRO A 25 13.15 -11.46 22.90
CA PRO A 25 11.81 -12.02 23.02
C PRO A 25 11.20 -12.14 21.62
N GLN A 26 11.10 -13.37 21.13
CA GLN A 26 10.30 -13.68 19.95
C GLN A 26 8.88 -13.20 20.27
N PRO A 27 8.28 -12.30 19.47
CA PRO A 27 6.90 -11.93 19.67
C PRO A 27 6.07 -13.21 19.60
N ASN A 28 5.47 -13.51 20.72
CA ASN A 28 4.59 -14.62 20.99
C ASN A 28 3.34 -14.44 20.11
N PHE A 29 3.41 -14.98 18.89
CA PHE A 29 2.29 -15.13 17.96
C PHE A 29 1.29 -16.22 18.43
N ALA A 30 1.01 -16.28 19.72
CA ALA A 30 0.03 -17.18 20.32
C ALA A 30 -1.18 -16.43 20.88
N ALA A 31 -1.43 -15.21 20.41
CA ALA A 31 -2.74 -14.59 20.49
C ALA A 31 -3.57 -15.14 19.33
N SER A 32 -4.82 -15.52 19.59
CA SER A 32 -5.81 -15.79 18.56
C SER A 32 -5.83 -14.60 17.59
N PHE A 33 -5.16 -14.70 16.44
CA PHE A 33 -5.06 -13.60 15.48
C PHE A 33 -6.38 -13.43 14.74
N THR A 34 -7.31 -12.72 15.37
CA THR A 34 -8.30 -11.94 14.64
C THR A 34 -7.53 -10.83 13.93
N LEU A 35 -6.95 -11.17 12.78
CA LEU A 35 -6.29 -10.23 11.85
C LEU A 35 -7.28 -9.18 11.30
N TRP A 36 -8.56 -9.38 11.57
CA TRP A 36 -9.68 -8.57 11.16
C TRP A 36 -10.56 -8.20 12.37
N PRO A 37 -11.07 -6.95 12.49
CA PRO A 37 -10.91 -5.85 11.54
C PRO A 37 -9.50 -5.20 11.59
N PRO A 38 -8.96 -4.71 10.46
CA PRO A 38 -7.70 -3.99 10.43
C PRO A 38 -7.76 -2.76 11.31
N THR A 39 -6.67 -2.46 12.03
CA THR A 39 -6.60 -1.23 12.81
C THR A 39 -6.72 0.00 11.90
N GLN A 40 -7.22 1.12 12.43
CA GLN A 40 -7.31 2.37 11.66
C GLN A 40 -5.96 2.76 11.04
N ARG A 41 -4.85 2.53 11.75
CA ARG A 41 -3.50 2.79 11.21
C ARG A 41 -3.20 1.95 9.95
N THR A 42 -3.63 0.70 9.92
CA THR A 42 -3.47 -0.18 8.75
C THR A 42 -4.34 0.32 7.59
N ARG A 43 -5.58 0.72 7.86
CA ARG A 43 -6.48 1.31 6.85
C ARG A 43 -5.87 2.58 6.23
N GLU A 44 -5.36 3.49 7.05
CA GLU A 44 -4.67 4.70 6.57
C GLU A 44 -3.41 4.38 5.76
N ALA A 45 -2.65 3.34 6.12
CA ALA A 45 -1.49 2.91 5.34
C ALA A 45 -1.89 2.40 3.95
N VAL A 46 -3.01 1.68 3.85
CA VAL A 46 -3.60 1.23 2.57
C VAL A 46 -4.05 2.44 1.74
N ILE A 47 -4.75 3.41 2.36
CA ILE A 47 -5.17 4.64 1.69
C ILE A 47 -3.96 5.40 1.15
N ASN A 48 -2.93 5.63 1.95
CA ASN A 48 -1.71 6.32 1.51
C ASN A 48 -1.03 5.59 0.35
N ARG A 49 -0.98 4.26 0.40
CA ARG A 49 -0.44 3.45 -0.69
C ARG A 49 -1.26 3.59 -1.98
N LEU A 50 -2.58 3.64 -1.86
CA LEU A 50 -3.47 3.89 -3.00
C LEU A 50 -3.27 5.29 -3.57
N ILE A 51 -3.14 6.31 -2.72
CA ILE A 51 -2.86 7.69 -3.12
C ILE A 51 -1.56 7.74 -3.92
N GLU A 52 -0.47 7.18 -3.40
CA GLU A 52 0.81 7.10 -4.11
C GLU A 52 0.65 6.41 -5.47
N THR A 53 -0.09 5.32 -5.53
CA THR A 53 -0.29 4.54 -6.76
C THR A 53 -1.10 5.30 -7.82
N LEU A 54 -2.10 6.09 -7.39
CA LEU A 54 -2.98 6.87 -8.27
C LEU A 54 -2.37 8.22 -8.71
N SER A 55 -1.59 8.84 -7.84
CA SER A 55 -0.95 10.15 -8.07
C SER A 55 0.42 10.06 -8.75
N THR A 56 1.15 8.96 -8.54
CA THR A 56 2.47 8.77 -9.14
C THR A 56 2.37 8.24 -10.57
N SER A 57 3.31 8.62 -11.43
CA SER A 57 3.41 8.02 -12.76
C SER A 57 3.76 6.53 -12.66
N SER A 58 2.78 5.66 -12.95
CA SER A 58 2.89 4.21 -12.85
C SER A 58 2.38 3.54 -14.13
N VAL A 59 2.35 2.21 -14.17
CA VAL A 59 1.76 1.47 -15.31
C VAL A 59 0.30 1.86 -15.52
N LEU A 60 -0.44 2.14 -14.44
CA LEU A 60 -1.81 2.63 -14.50
C LEU A 60 -1.89 4.02 -15.16
N SER A 61 -1.00 4.93 -14.81
CA SER A 61 -1.03 6.29 -15.36
C SER A 61 -0.72 6.33 -16.86
N LYS A 62 0.07 5.38 -17.37
CA LYS A 62 0.30 5.23 -18.81
C LYS A 62 -0.93 4.81 -19.59
N ARG A 63 -1.91 4.16 -18.94
CA ARG A 63 -3.13 3.64 -19.59
C ARG A 63 -4.36 4.48 -19.29
N TYR A 64 -4.41 5.11 -18.12
CA TYR A 64 -5.61 5.79 -17.62
C TYR A 64 -5.39 7.24 -17.21
N GLY A 65 -4.15 7.74 -17.29
CA GLY A 65 -3.76 9.09 -16.83
C GLY A 65 -3.38 9.15 -15.35
N THR A 66 -2.73 10.24 -14.95
CA THR A 66 -2.41 10.56 -13.54
C THR A 66 -3.53 11.38 -12.91
N MET A 67 -3.74 11.20 -11.61
CA MET A 67 -4.63 12.00 -10.78
C MET A 67 -3.92 13.13 -10.06
N SER A 68 -4.63 14.21 -9.71
CA SER A 68 -4.15 15.15 -8.69
C SER A 68 -4.09 14.46 -7.31
N ALA A 69 -3.25 14.96 -6.40
CA ALA A 69 -3.12 14.42 -5.05
C ALA A 69 -4.44 14.47 -4.27
N ASP A 70 -5.19 15.57 -4.39
CA ASP A 70 -6.48 15.74 -3.71
C ASP A 70 -7.53 14.73 -4.23
N GLU A 71 -7.64 14.60 -5.54
CA GLU A 71 -8.56 13.64 -6.17
C GLU A 71 -8.16 12.19 -5.86
N SER A 72 -6.86 11.91 -5.84
CA SER A 72 -6.33 10.59 -5.44
C SER A 72 -6.70 10.26 -4.00
N SER A 73 -6.65 11.24 -3.09
CA SER A 73 -7.02 11.06 -1.69
C SER A 73 -8.49 10.70 -1.52
N VAL A 74 -9.38 11.45 -2.17
CA VAL A 74 -10.82 11.19 -2.13
C VAL A 74 -11.12 9.81 -2.73
N THR A 75 -10.54 9.52 -3.89
CA THR A 75 -10.72 8.24 -4.58
C THR A 75 -10.21 7.06 -3.76
N ALA A 76 -9.02 7.19 -3.16
CA ALA A 76 -8.41 6.14 -2.35
C ALA A 76 -9.22 5.82 -1.09
N ARG A 77 -9.72 6.86 -0.40
CA ARG A 77 -10.61 6.70 0.75
C ARG A 77 -11.88 5.96 0.36
N GLN A 78 -12.51 6.37 -0.74
CA GLN A 78 -13.72 5.73 -1.23
C GLN A 78 -13.49 4.25 -1.59
N ILE A 79 -12.40 3.93 -2.30
CA ILE A 79 -12.05 2.54 -2.64
C ILE A 79 -11.88 1.69 -1.37
N GLU A 80 -11.16 2.22 -0.38
CA GLU A 80 -10.88 1.51 0.86
C GLU A 80 -12.12 1.35 1.74
N ASP A 81 -12.93 2.40 1.90
CA ASP A 81 -14.17 2.37 2.68
C ASP A 81 -15.18 1.37 2.09
N GLU A 82 -15.33 1.35 0.77
CA GLU A 82 -16.23 0.40 0.10
C GLU A 82 -15.71 -1.04 0.22
N ALA A 83 -14.39 -1.27 0.05
CA ALA A 83 -13.80 -2.58 0.24
C ALA A 83 -13.95 -3.06 1.69
N PHE A 84 -13.70 -2.19 2.67
CA PHE A 84 -13.88 -2.47 4.08
C PHE A 84 -15.33 -2.85 4.37
N SER A 85 -16.30 -2.06 3.89
CA SER A 85 -17.73 -2.30 4.09
C SER A 85 -18.17 -3.67 3.53
N VAL A 86 -17.68 -4.06 2.34
CA VAL A 86 -17.97 -5.38 1.77
C VAL A 86 -17.43 -6.48 2.69
N THR A 87 -16.19 -6.34 3.17
CA THR A 87 -15.55 -7.34 4.05
C THR A 87 -16.05 -7.35 5.49
N ASP A 88 -16.58 -6.24 5.99
CA ASP A 88 -17.19 -6.13 7.31
C ASP A 88 -18.45 -7.00 7.40
N VAL A 89 -19.22 -7.08 6.30
CA VAL A 89 -20.36 -8.02 6.19
C VAL A 89 -19.89 -9.47 6.31
N PHE A 90 -18.77 -9.85 5.69
CA PHE A 90 -18.20 -11.22 5.80
C PHE A 90 -17.61 -11.51 7.19
N SER A 91 -17.14 -10.48 7.91
CA SER A 91 -16.68 -10.63 9.29
C SER A 91 -17.79 -10.99 10.27
N SER A 92 -19.04 -10.63 9.96
CA SER A 92 -20.18 -11.00 10.80
C SER A 92 -20.56 -12.48 10.70
N SER A 93 -20.06 -13.21 9.69
CA SER A 93 -20.40 -14.60 9.39
C SER A 93 -19.38 -15.65 9.88
N ASP A 94 -18.63 -15.36 10.96
CA ASP A 94 -17.61 -16.25 11.55
C ASP A 94 -16.59 -16.81 10.53
N SER A 95 -16.32 -16.03 9.49
CA SER A 95 -15.46 -16.41 8.38
C SER A 95 -13.99 -16.24 8.75
N ASP A 96 -13.11 -17.14 8.26
CA ASP A 96 -11.68 -17.09 8.55
C ASP A 96 -11.09 -15.70 8.27
N SER A 97 -10.47 -15.07 9.28
CA SER A 97 -9.92 -13.71 9.19
C SER A 97 -8.91 -13.52 8.04
N ILE A 98 -8.18 -14.58 7.68
CA ILE A 98 -7.27 -14.61 6.53
C ILE A 98 -8.04 -14.52 5.20
N LYS A 99 -9.17 -15.23 5.07
CA LYS A 99 -10.02 -15.15 3.87
C LYS A 99 -10.64 -13.77 3.74
N ILE A 100 -11.07 -13.17 4.86
CA ILE A 100 -11.59 -11.80 4.86
C ILE A 100 -10.53 -10.82 4.35
N LEU A 101 -9.28 -10.94 4.79
CA LEU A 101 -8.17 -10.11 4.31
C LEU A 101 -7.87 -10.34 2.80
N GLU A 102 -7.96 -11.58 2.33
CA GLU A 102 -7.81 -11.91 0.91
C GLU A 102 -8.90 -11.22 0.07
N VAL A 103 -10.16 -11.28 0.51
CA VAL A 103 -11.29 -10.61 -0.13
C VAL A 103 -11.07 -9.10 -0.14
N TYR A 104 -10.65 -8.51 0.98
CA TYR A 104 -10.35 -7.08 1.08
C TYR A 104 -9.28 -6.65 0.06
N SER A 105 -8.19 -7.42 -0.03
CA SER A 105 -7.09 -7.14 -0.98
C SER A 105 -7.54 -7.24 -2.44
N LYS A 106 -8.38 -8.24 -2.76
CA LYS A 106 -8.98 -8.41 -4.10
C LYS A 106 -9.90 -7.25 -4.42
N GLU A 107 -10.73 -6.84 -3.47
CA GLU A 107 -11.74 -5.81 -3.68
C GLU A 107 -11.10 -4.42 -3.85
N ILE A 108 -10.05 -4.09 -3.10
CA ILE A 108 -9.25 -2.89 -3.32
C ILE A 108 -8.66 -2.89 -4.74
N SER A 109 -8.01 -3.98 -5.14
CA SER A 109 -7.35 -4.06 -6.44
C SER A 109 -8.34 -3.92 -7.60
N LYS A 110 -9.48 -4.59 -7.49
CA LYS A 110 -10.58 -4.52 -8.45
C LYS A 110 -11.12 -3.09 -8.56
N ARG A 111 -11.52 -2.48 -7.44
CA ARG A 111 -12.07 -1.13 -7.41
C ARG A 111 -11.09 -0.09 -7.94
N MET A 112 -9.81 -0.20 -7.59
CA MET A 112 -8.78 0.68 -8.12
C MET A 112 -8.76 0.69 -9.66
N ILE A 113 -8.82 -0.49 -10.30
CA ILE A 113 -8.84 -0.60 -11.76
C ILE A 113 -10.17 -0.10 -12.34
N GLU A 114 -11.30 -0.43 -11.71
CA GLU A 114 -12.63 0.02 -12.13
C GLU A 114 -12.76 1.54 -12.10
N THR A 115 -12.27 2.20 -11.04
CA THR A 115 -12.32 3.65 -10.91
C THR A 115 -11.46 4.35 -11.96
N VAL A 116 -10.22 3.89 -12.20
CA VAL A 116 -9.38 4.51 -13.24
C VAL A 116 -9.93 4.27 -14.64
N LYS A 117 -10.53 3.10 -14.92
CA LYS A 117 -11.22 2.83 -16.18
C LYS A 117 -12.42 3.76 -16.39
N ALA A 118 -13.30 3.86 -15.38
CA ALA A 118 -14.49 4.70 -15.45
C ALA A 118 -14.14 6.18 -15.68
N ARG A 119 -13.04 6.66 -15.08
CA ARG A 119 -12.53 8.00 -15.35
C ARG A 119 -12.06 8.16 -16.79
N SER A 120 -11.27 7.23 -17.31
CA SER A 120 -10.75 7.36 -18.66
C SER A 120 -11.87 7.31 -19.71
N SER A 121 -12.92 6.53 -19.50
CA SER A 121 -14.12 6.58 -20.36
C SER A 121 -14.83 7.93 -20.29
N LEU A 122 -14.96 8.53 -19.09
CA LEU A 122 -15.54 9.87 -18.94
C LEU A 122 -14.70 10.96 -19.61
N ALA A 123 -13.37 10.81 -19.63
CA ALA A 123 -12.47 11.72 -20.32
C ALA A 123 -12.56 11.59 -21.85
N ASP A 124 -12.81 10.38 -22.37
CA ASP A 124 -12.99 10.12 -23.81
C ASP A 124 -14.34 10.69 -24.31
N ASP A 125 -15.42 10.50 -23.55
CA ASP A 125 -16.75 11.07 -23.86
C ASP A 125 -16.81 12.60 -23.70
N GLY A 126 -15.93 13.19 -22.87
CA GLY A 126 -15.87 14.62 -22.59
C GLY A 126 -15.07 15.46 -23.61
N ASN A 127 -14.32 14.84 -24.52
CA ASN A 127 -13.49 15.56 -25.50
C ASN A 127 -14.26 16.05 -26.74
N ALA A 128 -15.57 15.84 -26.83
CA ALA A 128 -16.39 16.35 -27.94
C ALA A 128 -16.76 17.85 -27.84
N ASN A 129 -16.33 18.59 -26.80
CA ASN A 129 -16.76 19.99 -26.65
C ASN A 129 -15.68 21.00 -26.23
N ALA A 130 -14.42 20.77 -26.62
CA ALA A 130 -13.37 21.78 -26.55
C ALA A 130 -12.80 22.09 -27.96
N VAL A 131 -13.69 22.38 -28.92
CA VAL A 131 -13.31 23.10 -30.13
C VAL A 131 -12.99 24.54 -29.73
N THR A 132 -11.71 24.78 -29.51
CA THR A 132 -10.94 25.92 -30.01
C THR A 132 -11.79 27.09 -30.56
N ALA A 133 -12.11 28.05 -29.69
CA ALA A 133 -12.37 29.42 -30.13
C ALA A 133 -11.11 30.24 -29.92
N SER A 134 -10.14 30.06 -30.82
CA SER A 134 -9.12 31.07 -31.08
C SER A 134 -9.21 31.44 -32.55
N PRO A 135 -9.61 32.68 -32.88
CA PRO A 135 -9.19 33.31 -34.11
C PRO A 135 -8.21 34.41 -33.74
N ALA A 136 -6.92 34.11 -33.89
CA ALA A 136 -5.96 35.14 -34.27
C ALA A 136 -6.34 35.58 -35.70
N ALA A 137 -6.84 36.80 -35.84
CA ALA A 137 -6.89 37.49 -37.13
C ALA A 137 -6.07 38.78 -36.98
N ASP A 138 -4.79 38.63 -37.30
CA ASP A 138 -3.92 39.69 -37.75
C ASP A 138 -4.60 40.40 -38.95
N ALA A 139 -4.89 41.68 -38.81
CA ALA A 139 -5.40 42.53 -39.89
C ALA A 139 -4.49 43.76 -39.99
N VAL A 140 -3.34 43.56 -40.62
CA VAL A 140 -2.60 44.64 -41.29
C VAL A 140 -3.39 45.09 -42.52
N ALA A 141 -3.91 46.31 -42.48
CA ALA A 141 -4.33 47.05 -43.67
C ALA A 141 -4.01 48.54 -43.53
N VAL A 142 -3.14 48.97 -44.44
CA VAL A 142 -2.65 50.32 -44.73
C VAL A 142 -3.71 51.21 -45.40
N SER A 143 -3.77 52.52 -45.07
CA SER A 143 -3.82 53.66 -46.04
C SER A 143 -4.23 55.01 -45.40
N ASP A 144 -3.29 55.96 -45.46
CA ASP A 144 -3.38 57.35 -45.99
C ASP A 144 -4.65 58.22 -45.82
N SER A 145 -4.51 59.34 -45.07
CA SER A 145 -4.87 60.73 -45.46
C SER A 145 -4.49 61.73 -44.36
#